data_AF-A0A7H4GL01-F1
#
_entry.id   AF-A0A7H4GL01-F1
#
_cell.length_a   1.000
_cell.length_b   1.000
_cell.length_c   1.000
_cell.angle_alpha   90.00
_cell.angle_beta   90.00
_cell.angle_gamma   90.00
#
_symmetry.space_group_name_H-M   'P 1'
#
loop_
_entity.id
_entity.type
_entity.pdbx_description
1 polymer ?
#
loop_
_entity_poly.entity_id
_entity_poly.type
_entity_poly.pdbx_seq_one_letter_code
_entity_poly.pdbx_strand_id
1 'polypeptide(L)'
;MRTTLTIDDELARLLKQRAAETGRPFKEVVSEALRTGLEQTATPPACRPYQLKPVALGRPARGIDLDKALQLAGNLEDQELARKLGSV
;
A
#
# COMPACT_ATOMS: atom_id res chain seq x y z
N MET A 1 -10.31 16.20 -34.33
CA MET A 1 -9.05 16.84 -34.76
C MET A 1 -8.14 15.79 -35.40
N ARG A 2 -7.29 16.18 -36.35
CA ARG A 2 -6.20 15.33 -36.87
C ARG A 2 -4.91 15.74 -36.18
N THR A 3 -4.30 14.79 -35.47
CA THR A 3 -3.07 14.98 -34.72
C THR A 3 -2.05 13.95 -35.19
N THR A 4 -0.78 14.34 -35.23
CA THR A 4 0.34 13.44 -35.45
C THR A 4 1.13 13.38 -34.15
N LEU A 5 1.38 12.18 -33.67
CA LEU A 5 1.98 11.88 -32.38
C LEU A 5 3.01 10.78 -32.63
N THR A 6 4.20 10.91 -32.06
CA THR A 6 5.22 9.87 -32.06
C THR A 6 5.00 8.97 -30.85
N ILE A 7 4.79 7.68 -31.08
CA ILE A 7 4.77 6.63 -30.05
C ILE A 7 5.86 5.62 -30.35
N ASP A 8 6.41 5.00 -29.31
CA ASP A 8 7.35 3.91 -29.47
C ASP A 8 6.69 2.66 -30.08
N ASP A 9 7.52 1.80 -30.67
CA ASP A 9 7.05 0.61 -31.39
C ASP A 9 6.34 -0.40 -30.47
N GLU A 10 6.76 -0.50 -29.21
CA GLU A 10 6.17 -1.41 -28.24
C GLU A 10 4.73 -0.97 -27.91
N LEU A 11 4.55 0.30 -27.56
CA LEU A 11 3.24 0.90 -27.29
C LEU A 11 2.32 0.80 -28.52
N ALA A 12 2.84 1.05 -29.71
CA ALA A 12 2.08 0.90 -30.95
C ALA A 12 1.56 -0.53 -31.14
N ARG A 13 2.37 -1.55 -30.81
CA ARG A 13 1.96 -2.98 -30.89
C ARG A 13 0.90 -3.31 -29.87
N LEU A 14 1.04 -2.87 -28.62
CA LEU A 14 0.05 -3.08 -27.56
C LEU A 14 -1.31 -2.47 -27.93
N LEU A 15 -1.32 -1.24 -28.45
CA LEU A 15 -2.55 -0.57 -28.88
C LEU A 15 -3.22 -1.27 -30.07
N LYS A 16 -2.42 -1.78 -31.03
CA LYS A 16 -2.94 -2.56 -32.16
C LYS A 16 -3.53 -3.90 -31.71
N GLN A 17 -2.87 -4.59 -30.79
CA GLN A 17 -3.37 -5.84 -30.22
C GLN A 17 -4.70 -5.59 -29.51
N ARG A 18 -4.78 -4.55 -28.67
CA ARG A 18 -6.01 -4.22 -27.95
C ARG A 18 -7.14 -3.80 -28.87
N ALA A 19 -6.85 -3.14 -30.00
CA ALA A 19 -7.83 -2.86 -31.05
C ALA A 19 -8.36 -4.14 -31.71
N ALA A 20 -7.48 -5.12 -31.98
CA ALA A 20 -7.88 -6.41 -32.53
C ALA A 20 -8.75 -7.22 -31.55
N GLU A 21 -8.36 -7.27 -30.27
CA GLU A 21 -9.10 -7.98 -29.21
C GLU A 21 -10.50 -7.39 -28.96
N THR A 22 -10.63 -6.06 -29.03
CA THR A 22 -11.90 -5.36 -28.78
C THR A 22 -12.74 -5.18 -30.04
N GLY A 23 -12.19 -5.45 -31.23
CA GLY A 23 -12.85 -5.18 -32.51
C GLY A 23 -13.08 -3.70 -32.81
N ARG A 24 -12.39 -2.80 -32.09
CA ARG A 24 -12.60 -1.35 -32.18
C ARG A 24 -11.56 -0.67 -33.07
N PRO A 25 -11.90 0.46 -33.71
CA PRO A 25 -10.94 1.21 -34.50
C PRO A 25 -9.73 1.65 -33.66
N PHE A 26 -8.51 1.50 -34.20
CA PHE A 26 -7.26 1.87 -33.52
C PHE A 26 -7.30 3.29 -32.90
N LYS A 27 -7.86 4.26 -33.64
CA LYS A 27 -8.01 5.65 -33.17
C LYS A 27 -8.87 5.76 -31.89
N GLU A 28 -9.94 5.00 -31.80
CA GLU A 28 -10.82 5.02 -30.63
C GLU A 28 -10.10 4.45 -29.42
N VAL A 29 -9.40 3.32 -29.60
CA VAL A 29 -8.59 2.70 -28.55
C VAL A 29 -7.51 3.65 -28.05
N VAL A 30 -6.80 4.33 -28.95
CA VAL A 30 -5.80 5.35 -28.59
C VAL A 30 -6.43 6.49 -27.80
N SER A 31 -7.56 7.03 -28.27
CA SER A 31 -8.22 8.17 -27.63
C SER A 31 -8.73 7.82 -26.22
N GLU A 32 -9.28 6.62 -26.05
CA GLU A 32 -9.74 6.12 -24.76
C GLU A 32 -8.59 5.84 -23.80
N ALA A 33 -7.50 5.22 -24.27
CA ALA A 33 -6.32 4.98 -23.46
C ALA A 33 -5.74 6.30 -22.93
N LEU A 34 -5.63 7.33 -23.79
CA LEU A 34 -5.17 8.66 -23.39
C LEU A 34 -6.11 9.32 -22.37
N ARG A 35 -7.43 9.26 -22.59
CA ARG A 35 -8.40 9.81 -21.64
C ARG A 35 -8.28 9.13 -20.27
N THR A 36 -8.24 7.80 -20.26
CA THR A 36 -8.14 7.00 -19.03
C THR A 36 -6.85 7.32 -18.27
N GLY A 37 -5.72 7.44 -18.97
CA GLY A 37 -4.45 7.81 -18.36
C GLY A 37 -4.46 9.21 -17.75
N LEU A 38 -5.11 10.18 -18.41
CA LEU A 38 -5.26 11.54 -17.89
C LEU A 38 -6.18 11.59 -16.66
N GLU A 39 -7.28 10.82 -16.64
CA GLU A 39 -8.21 10.73 -15.50
C GLU A 39 -7.57 10.06 -14.27
N GLN A 40 -6.81 8.99 -14.48
CA GLN A 40 -6.08 8.28 -13.42
C GLN A 40 -4.95 9.13 -12.81
N THR A 41 -4.34 10.01 -13.60
CA THR A 41 -3.32 10.94 -13.08
C THR A 41 -3.95 12.10 -12.32
N ALA A 42 -5.14 12.55 -12.73
CA ALA A 42 -5.86 13.64 -12.06
C ALA A 42 -6.45 13.23 -10.71
N THR A 43 -6.75 11.94 -10.52
CA THR A 43 -7.33 11.43 -9.28
C THR A 43 -6.33 10.48 -8.64
N PRO A 44 -5.61 10.88 -7.57
CA PRO A 44 -4.80 9.92 -6.84
C PRO A 44 -5.69 8.74 -6.46
N PRO A 45 -5.22 7.49 -6.60
CA PRO A 45 -6.03 6.34 -6.25
C PRO A 45 -6.53 6.57 -4.83
N ALA A 46 -7.84 6.43 -4.63
CA ALA A 46 -8.44 6.60 -3.32
C ALA A 46 -7.83 5.55 -2.39
N CYS A 47 -6.76 5.92 -1.68
CA CYS A 47 -6.19 5.10 -0.63
C CYS A 47 -7.30 4.95 0.39
N ARG A 48 -7.82 3.72 0.53
CA ARG A 48 -8.77 3.43 1.58
C ARG A 48 -8.09 3.80 2.91
N PRO A 49 -8.73 4.63 3.75
CA PRO A 49 -8.15 4.96 5.05
C PRO A 49 -7.90 3.67 5.81
N TYR A 50 -6.73 3.57 6.44
CA TYR A 50 -6.36 2.43 7.26
C TYR A 50 -7.38 2.28 8.40
N GLN A 51 -7.96 1.09 8.55
CA GLN A 51 -8.89 0.78 9.63
C GLN A 51 -8.25 -0.23 10.57
N LEU A 52 -7.94 0.23 11.79
CA LEU A 52 -7.51 -0.66 12.87
C LEU A 52 -8.71 -1.50 13.34
N LYS A 53 -8.54 -2.82 13.42
CA LYS A 53 -9.49 -3.74 14.07
C LYS A 53 -8.96 -4.08 15.47
N PRO A 54 -9.27 -3.30 16.51
CA PRO A 54 -8.79 -3.58 17.85
C PRO A 54 -9.42 -4.88 18.38
N VAL A 55 -8.64 -5.60 19.19
CA VAL A 55 -9.11 -6.75 19.96
C VAL A 55 -8.98 -6.43 21.45
N ALA A 56 -9.94 -6.88 22.25
CA ALA A 56 -9.90 -6.68 23.69
C ALA A 56 -8.84 -7.59 24.31
N LEU A 57 -7.75 -7.01 24.81
CA LEU A 57 -6.69 -7.73 25.54
C LEU A 57 -6.96 -7.81 27.06
N GLY A 58 -8.10 -7.28 27.52
CA GLY A 58 -8.41 -7.16 28.93
C GLY A 58 -7.76 -5.94 29.59
N ARG A 59 -7.73 -5.93 30.92
CA ARG A 59 -7.09 -4.87 31.70
C ARG A 59 -5.65 -5.25 32.02
N PRO A 60 -4.70 -4.30 32.02
CA PRO A 60 -3.36 -4.55 32.53
C PRO A 60 -3.39 -5.06 33.97
N ALA A 61 -2.39 -5.85 34.36
CA ALA A 61 -2.28 -6.29 35.74
C ALA A 61 -2.10 -5.08 36.68
N ARG A 62 -2.51 -5.23 37.94
CA ARG A 62 -2.43 -4.14 38.93
C ARG A 62 -0.99 -3.65 39.08
N GLY A 63 -0.82 -2.33 39.02
CA GLY A 63 0.49 -1.69 39.11
C GLY A 63 1.31 -1.71 37.82
N ILE A 64 0.79 -2.28 36.73
CA ILE A 64 1.43 -2.21 35.40
C ILE A 64 0.89 -1.00 34.65
N ASP A 65 1.77 -0.04 34.40
CA ASP A 65 1.55 1.11 33.54
C ASP A 65 2.06 0.82 32.12
N LEU A 66 1.16 0.59 31.17
CA LEU A 66 1.51 0.32 29.78
C LEU A 66 1.93 1.59 29.01
N ASP A 67 1.61 2.78 29.51
CA ASP A 67 2.08 4.03 28.89
C ASP A 67 3.59 4.21 29.06
N LYS A 68 4.17 3.53 30.06
CA LYS A 68 5.61 3.44 30.31
C LYS A 68 6.21 2.11 29.85
N ALA A 69 5.78 1.62 28.69
CA ALA A 69 6.18 0.31 28.14
C ALA A 69 7.70 0.06 28.12
N LEU A 70 8.51 1.07 27.78
CA LEU A 70 9.97 0.90 27.72
C LEU A 70 10.59 0.67 29.11
N GLN A 71 10.13 1.42 30.12
CA GLN A 71 10.58 1.25 31.49
C GLN A 71 10.12 -0.11 32.05
N LEU A 72 8.88 -0.50 31.74
CA LEU A 72 8.36 -1.82 32.08
C LEU A 72 9.23 -2.94 31.48
N ALA A 73 9.60 -2.83 30.21
CA ALA A 73 10.46 -3.81 29.54
C ALA A 73 11.83 -3.92 30.21
N GLY A 74 12.49 -2.80 30.49
CA GLY A 74 13.79 -2.79 31.17
C GLY A 74 13.75 -3.46 32.55
N ASN A 75 12.72 -3.15 33.36
CA ASN A 75 12.56 -3.78 34.67
C ASN A 75 12.38 -5.32 34.58
N LEU A 76 11.66 -5.81 33.57
CA LEU A 76 11.48 -7.24 33.34
C LEU A 76 12.80 -7.92 32.91
N GLU A 77 13.58 -7.25 32.06
CA GLU A 77 14.91 -7.73 31.65
C GLU A 77 15.88 -7.79 32.84
N ASP A 78 15.92 -6.75 33.67
CA ASP A 78 16.76 -6.70 34.87
C ASP A 78 16.44 -7.83 35.85
N GLN A 79 15.15 -8.10 36.08
CA GLN A 79 14.70 -9.21 36.94
C GLN A 79 15.17 -10.56 36.43
N GLU A 80 15.07 -10.79 35.12
CA GLU A 80 15.50 -12.04 34.48
C GLU A 80 17.03 -12.19 34.48
N LEU A 81 17.78 -11.11 34.29
CA LEU A 81 19.24 -11.11 34.41
C LEU A 81 19.69 -11.44 35.83
N ALA A 82 19.07 -10.81 36.84
CA ALA A 82 19.36 -11.09 38.25
C ALA A 82 19.05 -12.56 38.60
N ARG A 83 17.94 -13.12 38.10
CA ARG A 83 17.59 -14.52 38.29
C ARG A 83 18.64 -15.47 37.71
N LYS A 84 19.12 -15.20 36.50
CA LYS A 84 20.15 -16.03 35.84
C LYS A 84 21.49 -15.94 36.53
N LEU A 85 21.90 -14.75 36.98
CA LEU A 85 23.17 -14.54 37.69
C LEU A 85 23.16 -15.16 39.09
N GLY A 86 22.01 -15.16 39.78
CA GLY A 86 21.85 -15.76 41.10
C GLY A 86 21.59 -17.28 41.11
N SER A 87 21.44 -17.91 39.94
CA SER A 87 21.34 -19.36 39.79
C SER A 87 22.66 -20.04 39.37
N VAL A 88 23.77 -19.29 39.41
CA VAL A 88 25.15 -19.76 39.24
C VAL A 88 25.82 -19.84 40.62
#